data_AF-A0A1Q7REJ6-F1
#
_entry.id   AF-A0A1Q7REJ6-F1
#
_cell.length_a   1.000
_cell.length_b   1.000
_cell.length_c   1.000
_cell.angle_alpha   90.00
_cell.angle_beta   90.00
_cell.angle_gamma   90.00
#
_symmetry.space_group_name_H-M   'P 1'
#
loop_
_entity.id
_entity.type
_entity.pdbx_description
1 polymer ?
#
loop_
_entity_poly.entity_id
_entity_poly.type
_entity_poly.pdbx_seq_one_letter_code
_entity_poly.pdbx_strand_id
1 'polypeptide(L)'
;MRPAAAASGHRSTDSVSMFPNPVFDLGGLPFCGASADLDRDGKVDLILCSISENGRLVVLLGRGDGTFAPGDRLNVGGNVESLLTEDFTDDGGGGPRRGPG
;
A
#
# COMPACT_ATOMS: atom_id res chain seq x y z
N MET A 1 -39.38 -27.14 -33.77
CA MET A 1 -38.47 -26.37 -34.65
C MET A 1 -38.59 -24.89 -34.32
N ARG A 2 -37.60 -24.28 -33.66
CA ARG A 2 -37.27 -22.83 -33.65
C ARG A 2 -35.75 -22.70 -33.32
N PRO A 3 -35.07 -21.63 -33.78
CA PRO A 3 -33.70 -21.67 -34.31
C PRO A 3 -32.59 -21.36 -33.29
N ALA A 4 -31.34 -21.59 -33.71
CA ALA A 4 -30.10 -21.17 -33.05
C ALA A 4 -29.66 -19.76 -33.50
N ALA A 5 -29.08 -18.99 -32.56
CA ALA A 5 -28.14 -17.86 -32.68
C ALA A 5 -28.33 -16.95 -31.44
N ALA A 6 -27.33 -16.36 -30.78
CA ALA A 6 -25.90 -16.27 -30.97
C ALA A 6 -25.25 -16.03 -29.60
N ALA A 7 -24.04 -16.53 -29.41
CA ALA A 7 -23.18 -16.16 -28.29
C ALA A 7 -22.73 -14.70 -28.46
N SER A 8 -22.83 -13.88 -27.40
CA SER A 8 -21.81 -12.92 -26.97
C SER A 8 -22.41 -11.98 -25.92
N GLY A 9 -21.65 -11.77 -24.85
CA GLY A 9 -22.01 -10.89 -23.76
C GLY A 9 -21.80 -11.61 -22.45
N HIS A 10 -20.56 -11.59 -21.95
CA HIS A 10 -20.32 -11.85 -20.54
C HIS A 10 -20.95 -10.70 -19.76
N ARG A 11 -22.25 -10.81 -19.48
CA ARG A 11 -22.97 -9.94 -18.55
C ARG A 11 -22.51 -10.32 -17.15
N SER A 12 -21.58 -9.54 -16.61
CA SER A 12 -21.25 -9.61 -15.18
C SER A 12 -22.38 -8.92 -14.41
N THR A 13 -23.41 -9.68 -14.05
CA THR A 13 -24.50 -9.21 -13.16
C THR A 13 -24.29 -9.55 -11.70
N ASP A 14 -23.15 -10.16 -11.36
CA ASP A 14 -22.71 -10.35 -9.98
C ASP A 14 -21.52 -9.43 -9.73
N SER A 15 -21.79 -8.17 -9.37
CA SER A 15 -20.73 -7.25 -8.90
C SER A 15 -20.32 -7.62 -7.48
N VAL A 16 -19.76 -8.82 -7.30
CA VAL A 16 -18.91 -9.09 -6.13
C VAL A 16 -17.68 -8.22 -6.34
N SER A 17 -17.55 -7.15 -5.55
CA SER A 17 -16.33 -6.33 -5.55
C SER A 17 -15.15 -7.26 -5.37
N MET A 18 -14.31 -7.40 -6.40
CA MET A 18 -13.13 -8.27 -6.38
C MET A 18 -12.07 -7.79 -5.36
N PHE A 19 -12.26 -6.58 -4.83
CA PHE A 19 -11.51 -5.99 -3.74
C PHE A 19 -12.50 -5.38 -2.73
N PRO A 20 -13.00 -6.12 -1.73
CA PRO A 20 -13.75 -5.56 -0.60
C PRO A 20 -12.81 -4.79 0.36
N ASN A 21 -11.77 -4.16 -0.21
CA ASN A 21 -10.69 -3.57 0.55
C ASN A 21 -11.11 -2.18 1.07
N PRO A 22 -10.71 -1.84 2.30
CA PRO A 22 -10.94 -0.50 2.83
C PRO A 22 -10.32 0.56 1.90
N VAL A 23 -11.10 1.58 1.59
CA VAL A 23 -10.60 2.79 0.92
C VAL A 23 -9.92 3.65 1.98
N PHE A 24 -8.64 3.96 1.79
CA PHE A 24 -7.88 4.81 2.70
C PHE A 24 -7.87 6.24 2.20
N ASP A 25 -8.50 7.15 2.95
CA ASP A 25 -8.42 8.58 2.68
C ASP A 25 -7.01 9.10 3.00
N LEU A 26 -6.39 9.69 1.98
CA LEU A 26 -5.07 10.33 2.06
C LEU A 26 -5.15 11.84 2.30
N GLY A 27 -6.35 12.43 2.33
CA GLY A 27 -6.55 13.87 2.52
C GLY A 27 -6.01 14.75 1.38
N GLY A 28 -5.84 14.18 0.18
CA GLY A 28 -5.26 14.84 -0.98
C GLY A 28 -5.19 13.92 -2.19
N LEU A 29 -4.58 14.40 -3.28
CA LEU A 29 -4.37 13.60 -4.47
C LEU A 29 -3.20 12.63 -4.23
N PRO A 30 -3.38 11.30 -4.40
CA PRO A 30 -2.27 10.36 -4.32
C PRO A 30 -1.19 10.74 -5.34
N PHE A 31 0.06 10.78 -4.90
CA PHE A 31 1.17 11.19 -5.75
C PHE A 31 2.28 10.15 -5.82
N CYS A 32 2.65 9.58 -4.67
CA CYS A 32 3.74 8.64 -4.57
C CYS A 32 3.48 7.58 -3.49
N GLY A 33 4.24 6.49 -3.55
CA GLY A 33 4.21 5.46 -2.52
C GLY A 33 5.44 4.57 -2.57
N ALA A 34 5.68 3.87 -1.46
CA ALA A 34 6.73 2.87 -1.32
C ALA A 34 6.23 1.70 -0.47
N SER A 35 6.94 0.58 -0.54
CA SER A 35 6.64 -0.64 0.21
C SER A 35 7.89 -1.13 0.94
N ALA A 36 7.75 -1.43 2.23
CA ALA A 36 8.81 -1.97 3.08
C ALA A 36 8.18 -2.62 4.32
N ASP A 37 8.94 -3.43 5.06
CA ASP A 37 8.56 -3.85 6.41
C ASP A 37 8.93 -2.71 7.38
N LEU A 38 7.97 -1.85 7.68
CA LEU A 38 8.19 -0.60 8.42
C LEU A 38 8.15 -0.82 9.93
N ASP A 39 7.40 -1.82 10.40
CA ASP A 39 7.28 -2.16 11.83
C ASP A 39 8.06 -3.42 12.26
N ARG A 40 8.73 -4.09 11.30
CA ARG A 40 9.59 -5.27 11.49
C ARG A 40 8.85 -6.51 11.95
N ASP A 41 7.59 -6.65 11.54
CA ASP A 41 6.80 -7.84 11.83
C ASP A 41 6.99 -8.96 10.78
N GLY A 42 7.81 -8.70 9.75
CA GLY A 42 8.09 -9.63 8.66
C GLY A 42 7.07 -9.59 7.52
N LYS A 43 6.15 -8.62 7.52
CA LYS A 43 5.16 -8.41 6.46
C LYS A 43 5.44 -7.10 5.73
N VAL A 44 4.98 -7.04 4.48
CA VAL A 44 5.16 -5.84 3.67
C VAL A 44 4.08 -4.81 4.04
N ASP A 45 4.53 -3.64 4.47
CA ASP A 45 3.70 -2.45 4.67
C ASP A 45 3.75 -1.53 3.44
N LEU A 46 2.87 -0.53 3.43
CA LEU A 46 2.87 0.55 2.45
C LEU A 46 2.96 1.91 3.14
N ILE A 47 3.68 2.82 2.52
CA ILE A 47 3.60 4.24 2.82
C ILE A 47 3.16 4.99 1.56
N LEU A 48 2.13 5.81 1.69
CA LEU A 48 1.54 6.58 0.60
C LEU A 48 1.63 8.07 0.90
N CYS A 49 1.94 8.87 -0.12
CA CYS A 49 1.97 10.32 -0.02
C CYS A 49 0.85 10.95 -0.85
N SER A 50 0.29 12.04 -0.34
CA SER A 50 -0.65 12.88 -1.07
C SER A 50 -0.13 14.30 -1.25
N ILE A 51 -0.49 14.88 -2.41
CA ILE A 51 -0.35 16.30 -2.68
C ILE A 51 -1.63 17.01 -2.23
N SER A 52 -1.47 17.93 -1.29
CA SER A 52 -2.47 18.93 -0.91
C SER A 52 -1.78 20.07 -0.16
N GLU A 53 -2.51 21.16 0.12
CA GLU A 53 -2.00 22.26 0.97
C GLU A 53 -1.51 21.76 2.34
N ASN A 54 -2.08 20.64 2.80
CA ASN A 54 -1.68 19.93 4.02
C ASN A 54 -1.30 18.49 3.67
N GLY A 55 -0.34 18.31 2.76
CA GLY A 55 0.10 16.99 2.30
C GLY A 55 0.34 16.01 3.45
N ARG A 56 -0.02 14.75 3.20
CA ARG A 56 -0.01 13.70 4.22
C ARG A 56 0.79 12.49 3.77
N LEU A 57 1.43 11.86 4.73
CA LEU A 57 1.88 10.48 4.65
C LEU A 57 0.88 9.59 5.38
N VAL A 58 0.51 8.49 4.76
CA VAL A 58 -0.35 7.46 5.36
C VAL A 58 0.39 6.14 5.30
N VAL A 59 0.56 5.51 6.46
CA VAL A 59 1.12 4.18 6.62
C VAL A 59 -0.03 3.17 6.65
N LEU A 60 0.12 2.08 5.91
CA LEU A 60 -0.79 0.95 5.89
C LEU A 60 0.00 -0.31 6.25
N LEU A 61 -0.38 -0.95 7.37
CA LEU A 61 0.33 -2.11 7.89
C LEU A 61 -0.14 -3.39 7.20
N GLY A 62 0.80 -4.20 6.74
CA GLY A 62 0.56 -5.47 6.07
C GLY A 62 -0.03 -6.52 7.00
N ARG A 63 -1.05 -7.24 6.54
CA ARG A 63 -1.55 -8.43 7.27
C ARG A 63 -0.94 -9.74 6.80
N GLY A 64 -0.16 -9.73 5.71
CA GLY A 64 0.51 -10.91 5.14
C GLY A 64 -0.39 -11.76 4.25
N ASP A 65 -1.69 -11.44 4.18
CA ASP A 65 -2.70 -12.09 3.33
C ASP A 65 -3.07 -11.25 2.08
N GLY A 66 -2.28 -10.20 1.80
CA GLY A 66 -2.54 -9.23 0.73
C GLY A 66 -3.50 -8.10 1.13
N THR A 67 -3.94 -8.05 2.39
CA THR A 67 -4.73 -6.94 2.94
C THR A 67 -3.91 -6.04 3.86
N PHE A 68 -4.43 -4.83 4.12
CA PHE A 68 -3.76 -3.81 4.92
C PHE A 68 -4.66 -3.28 6.04
N ALA A 69 -4.05 -2.93 7.18
CA ALA A 69 -4.66 -2.22 8.28
C ALA A 69 -4.27 -0.72 8.24
N PRO A 70 -5.12 0.18 8.75
CA PRO A 70 -4.70 1.56 8.94
C PRO A 70 -3.56 1.63 9.96
N GLY A 71 -2.44 2.25 9.57
CA GLY A 71 -1.36 2.64 10.46
C GLY A 71 -1.40 4.14 10.75
N ASP A 72 -0.22 4.71 10.95
CA ASP A 72 -0.06 6.13 11.28
C ASP A 72 -0.32 7.07 10.10
N ARG A 73 -0.71 8.29 10.46
CA ARG A 73 -0.88 9.40 9.53
C ARG A 73 -0.06 10.58 10.00
N LEU A 74 0.76 11.11 9.10
CA LEU A 74 1.61 12.26 9.38
C LEU A 74 1.28 13.39 8.43
N ASN A 75 0.93 14.56 8.98
CA ASN A 75 0.88 15.79 8.21
C ASN A 75 2.32 16.30 8.05
N VAL A 76 2.77 16.42 6.81
CA VAL A 76 4.13 16.88 6.52
C VAL A 76 4.20 18.33 6.07
N GLY A 77 3.04 18.94 5.78
CA GLY A 77 2.90 20.36 5.44
C GLY A 77 3.49 20.68 4.06
N GLY A 78 2.62 20.89 3.07
CA GLY A 78 3.02 21.09 1.67
C GLY A 78 3.17 19.80 0.87
N ASN A 79 3.84 19.89 -0.29
CA ASN A 79 3.93 18.79 -1.26
C ASN A 79 5.03 17.80 -0.89
N VAL A 80 4.67 16.51 -0.88
CA VAL A 80 5.64 15.43 -0.82
C VAL A 80 6.05 15.06 -2.23
N GLU A 81 7.28 15.38 -2.61
CA GLU A 81 7.79 15.13 -3.97
C GLU A 81 8.40 13.72 -4.13
N SER A 82 8.96 13.15 -3.06
CA SER A 82 9.57 11.83 -3.11
C SER A 82 9.55 11.11 -1.76
N LEU A 83 9.59 9.78 -1.83
CA LEU A 83 9.73 8.88 -0.69
C LEU A 83 10.89 7.92 -0.94
N LEU A 84 11.68 7.66 0.11
CA LEU A 84 12.71 6.64 0.15
C LEU A 84 12.51 5.82 1.42
N THR A 85 12.52 4.49 1.29
CA THR A 85 12.44 3.55 2.41
C THR A 85 13.76 2.79 2.49
N GLU A 86 14.54 3.04 3.55
CA GLU A 86 15.73 2.27 3.90
C GLU A 86 15.84 2.13 5.42
N ASP A 87 16.49 1.06 5.87
CA ASP A 87 16.86 0.87 7.28
C ASP A 87 18.11 1.69 7.59
N PHE A 88 17.91 2.97 7.92
CA PHE A 88 19.01 3.87 8.25
C PHE A 88 19.62 3.62 9.63
N THR A 89 18.93 2.86 10.50
CA THR A 89 19.39 2.61 11.86
C THR A 89 20.23 1.35 11.97
N ASP A 90 20.22 0.48 10.95
CA ASP A 90 21.07 -0.72 10.83
C ASP A 90 21.02 -1.59 12.10
N ASP A 91 19.91 -1.51 12.82
CA ASP A 91 19.60 -2.32 13.99
C ASP A 91 18.87 -3.60 13.59
N GLY A 92 18.96 -3.95 12.30
CA GLY A 92 18.53 -5.20 11.71
C GLY A 92 18.83 -6.38 12.64
N GLY A 93 17.77 -6.90 13.26
CA GLY A 93 17.80 -8.12 14.04
C GLY A 93 18.20 -9.29 13.13
N GLY A 94 19.50 -9.57 13.05
CA GLY A 94 20.01 -10.53 12.06
C GLY A 94 21.48 -10.92 12.19
N GLY A 95 21.97 -11.18 13.41
CA GLY A 95 23.22 -11.93 13.63
C GLY A 95 24.54 -11.14 13.56
N PRO A 96 25.64 -11.70 14.13
CA PRO A 96 26.86 -10.95 14.41
C PRO A 96 27.61 -10.58 13.14
N ARG A 97 27.98 -9.30 13.03
CA ARG A 97 28.95 -8.81 12.04
C ARG A 97 30.31 -9.44 12.32
N ARG A 98 30.69 -10.43 11.52
CA ARG A 98 32.11 -10.84 11.43
C ARG A 98 32.86 -9.69 10.77
N GLY A 99 33.66 -8.98 11.56
CA GLY A 99 34.56 -7.94 11.08
C GLY A 99 35.61 -8.48 10.10
N PRO A 100 36.25 -7.61 9.30
CA PRO A 100 37.29 -8.01 8.37
C PRO A 100 38.53 -8.48 9.15
N GLY A 101 39.07 -9.63 8.73
CA GLY A 101 40.38 -10.13 9.16
C GLY A 101 41.53 -9.49 8.40
#